data_AF-A0A2D5AV86-F1
#
_entry.id   AF-A0A2D5AV86-F1
#
_cell.length_a   1.000
_cell.length_b   1.000
_cell.length_c   1.000
_cell.angle_alpha   90.00
_cell.angle_beta   90.00
_cell.angle_gamma   90.00
#
_symmetry.space_group_name_H-M   'P 1'
#
loop_
_entity.id
_entity.type
_entity.pdbx_description
1 polymer ?
#
loop_
_entity_poly.entity_id
_entity_poly.type
_entity_poly.pdbx_seq_one_letter_code
_entity_poly.pdbx_strand_id
1 'polypeptide(L)'
;MISMTLASLGWGTWWVMLFLHRFAPSLEPGLTAPNAISTLFAIPGLLLALATLRARRSWIAFALVPLFANASLLLVPTLAAELF
;
A
#
# COMPACT_ATOMS: atom_id res chain seq x y z
N MET A 1 -5.65 -1.51 -13.96
CA MET A 1 -4.30 -2.06 -13.70
C MET A 1 -3.41 -1.09 -12.91
N ILE A 2 -3.32 0.19 -13.31
CA ILE A 2 -2.51 1.22 -12.61
C ILE A 2 -2.75 1.24 -11.09
N SER A 3 -4.01 1.20 -10.65
CA SER A 3 -4.35 1.16 -9.21
C SER A 3 -3.67 0.01 -8.44
N MET A 4 -3.56 -1.17 -9.05
CA MET A 4 -2.86 -2.30 -8.45
C MET A 4 -1.34 -2.10 -8.46
N THR A 5 -0.78 -1.53 -9.54
CA THR A 5 0.65 -1.20 -9.60
C THR A 5 1.06 -0.23 -8.49
N LEU A 6 0.24 0.79 -8.22
CA LEU A 6 0.46 1.73 -7.12
C LEU A 6 0.45 1.02 -5.76
N ALA A 7 -0.54 0.13 -5.53
CA ALA A 7 -0.57 -0.69 -4.32
C ALA A 7 0.70 -1.54 -4.18
N SER A 8 1.14 -2.21 -5.26
CA SER A 8 2.33 -3.06 -5.25
C SER A 8 3.61 -2.27 -4.95
N LEU A 9 3.76 -1.06 -5.50
CA LEU A 9 4.91 -0.20 -5.22
C LEU A 9 4.94 0.23 -3.75
N GLY A 10 3.80 0.64 -3.20
CA GLY A 10 3.71 1.02 -1.79
C GLY A 10 3.83 -0.15 -0.81
N TRP A 11 3.32 -1.34 -1.15
CA TRP A 11 3.55 -2.55 -0.34
C TRP A 11 4.99 -3.05 -0.45
N GLY A 12 5.62 -2.88 -1.61
CA GLY A 12 7.01 -3.24 -1.83
C GLY A 12 7.97 -2.57 -0.84
N THR A 13 7.72 -1.31 -0.47
CA THR A 13 8.56 -0.62 0.53
C THR A 13 8.45 -1.26 1.91
N TRP A 14 7.25 -1.66 2.33
CA TRP A 14 7.04 -2.36 3.60
C TRP A 14 7.68 -3.75 3.61
N TRP A 15 7.59 -4.50 2.51
CA TRP A 15 8.26 -5.79 2.40
C TRP A 15 9.79 -5.67 2.49
N VAL A 16 10.37 -4.65 1.86
CA VAL A 16 11.80 -4.35 1.98
C VAL A 16 12.15 -4.00 3.42
N MET A 17 11.35 -3.17 4.09
CA MET A 17 11.58 -2.81 5.49
C MET A 17 11.51 -4.02 6.42
N LEU A 18 10.49 -4.89 6.29
CA LEU A 18 10.38 -6.13 7.07
C LEU A 18 11.54 -7.09 6.79
N PHE A 19 12.00 -7.17 5.54
CA PHE A 19 13.16 -7.94 5.17
C PHE A 19 14.43 -7.41 5.86
N LEU A 20 14.66 -6.09 5.83
CA LEU A 20 15.81 -5.46 6.50
C LEU A 20 15.74 -5.65 8.01
N HIS A 21 14.58 -5.43 8.63
CA HIS A 21 14.36 -5.68 10.06
C HIS A 21 14.75 -7.12 10.45
N ARG A 22 14.41 -8.11 9.61
CA ARG A 22 14.69 -9.53 9.88
C ARG A 22 16.15 -9.93 9.63
N PHE A 23 16.76 -9.47 8.53
CA PHE A 23 18.05 -10.00 8.05
C PHE A 23 19.23 -9.05 8.22
N ALA A 24 18.97 -7.75 8.33
CA ALA A 24 20.00 -6.71 8.46
C ALA A 24 19.46 -5.52 9.29
N PRO A 25 19.14 -5.71 10.58
CA PRO A 25 18.48 -4.69 11.41
C PRO A 25 19.31 -3.40 11.54
N SER A 26 20.63 -3.46 11.37
CA SER A 26 21.51 -2.28 11.35
C SER A 26 21.28 -1.36 10.14
N LEU A 27 20.61 -1.83 9.09
CA LEU A 27 20.28 -1.08 7.88
C LEU A 27 18.80 -0.65 7.84
N GLU A 28 18.04 -0.90 8.90
CA GLU A 28 16.61 -0.59 8.94
C GLU A 28 16.37 0.93 8.86
N PRO A 29 15.68 1.42 7.82
CA PRO A 29 15.33 2.82 7.73
C PRO A 29 14.21 3.16 8.72
N GLY A 30 14.22 4.37 9.28
CA GLY A 30 13.11 4.85 10.11
C GLY A 30 11.77 4.88 9.34
N LEU A 31 10.67 4.81 10.09
CA LEU A 31 9.30 4.67 9.54
C LEU A 31 8.87 5.80 8.59
N THR A 32 9.51 6.97 8.64
CA THR A 32 9.17 8.12 7.81
C THR A 32 9.17 7.81 6.31
N ALA A 33 10.18 7.08 5.83
CA ALA A 33 10.31 6.78 4.40
C ALA A 33 9.24 5.80 3.89
N PRO A 34 9.06 4.60 4.50
CA PRO A 34 8.00 3.69 4.07
C PRO A 34 6.60 4.32 4.22
N ASN A 35 6.35 5.11 5.27
CA ASN A 35 5.07 5.82 5.46
C ASN A 35 4.79 6.83 4.36
N ALA A 36 5.77 7.65 3.99
CA ALA A 36 5.60 8.65 2.95
C ALA A 36 5.36 8.01 1.58
N ILE A 37 6.16 6.99 1.22
CA ILE A 37 6.04 6.30 -0.06
C ILE A 37 4.72 5.53 -0.15
N SER A 38 4.34 4.81 0.92
CA SER A 38 3.08 4.06 0.94
C SER A 38 1.89 4.98 0.78
N THR A 39 1.87 6.12 1.49
CA THR A 39 0.79 7.11 1.39
C THR A 39 0.73 7.75 0.01
N LEU A 40 1.88 8.12 -0.56
CA LEU A 40 1.99 8.74 -1.88
C LEU A 40 1.38 7.85 -2.97
N PHE A 41 1.59 6.53 -2.91
CA PHE A 41 1.03 5.61 -3.90
C PHE A 41 -0.41 5.16 -3.57
N ALA A 42 -0.73 4.97 -2.29
CA ALA A 42 -2.01 4.42 -1.88
C ALA A 42 -3.19 5.38 -2.14
N ILE A 43 -3.02 6.68 -1.93
CA ILE A 43 -4.07 7.69 -2.19
C ILE A 43 -4.53 7.65 -3.66
N PRO A 44 -3.65 7.87 -4.67
CA PRO A 44 -4.08 7.83 -6.07
C PRO A 44 -4.55 6.43 -6.48
N GLY A 45 -3.95 5.36 -5.93
CA GLY A 45 -4.39 3.99 -6.18
C GLY A 45 -5.82 3.75 -5.72
N LEU A 46 -6.19 4.22 -4.53
CA LEU A 46 -7.53 4.12 -3.98
C LEU A 46 -8.56 4.91 -4.80
N LEU A 47 -8.23 6.15 -5.17
CA LEU A 47 -9.10 6.99 -6.00
C LEU A 47 -9.37 6.34 -7.36
N LEU A 48 -8.34 5.76 -7.99
CA LEU A 48 -8.50 5.03 -9.25
C LEU A 48 -9.38 3.78 -9.08
N ALA A 49 -9.22 3.02 -7.99
CA ALA A 49 -10.06 1.85 -7.72
C ALA A 49 -11.53 2.23 -7.54
N LEU A 50 -11.81 3.28 -6.77
CA LEU A 50 -13.16 3.82 -6.56
C LEU A 50 -13.81 4.30 -7.87
N ALA A 51 -13.05 4.98 -8.72
CA ALA A 51 -13.53 5.38 -10.05
C ALA A 51 -13.87 4.16 -10.92
N THR A 52 -13.13 3.07 -10.78
CA THR A 52 -13.33 1.83 -11.57
C THR A 52 -14.62 1.09 -11.15
N LEU A 53 -15.02 1.15 -9.87
CA LEU A 53 -16.27 0.54 -9.39
C LEU A 53 -17.51 1.09 -10.08
N ARG A 54 -17.45 2.32 -10.58
CA ARG A 54 -18.58 3.00 -11.25
C ARG A 54 -18.81 2.52 -12.69
N ALA A 55 -17.89 1.74 -13.28
CA ALA A 55 -17.91 1.43 -14.70
C ALA A 55 -18.88 0.28 -15.07
N ARG A 56 -18.73 -0.91 -14.47
CA ARG A 56 -19.54 -2.12 -14.78
C ARG A 56 -19.59 -3.09 -13.60
N ARG A 57 -20.79 -3.62 -13.28
CA ARG A 57 -21.00 -4.55 -12.15
C ARG A 57 -20.12 -5.82 -12.22
N SER A 58 -19.87 -6.34 -13.42
CA SER A 58 -19.02 -7.52 -13.63
C SER A 58 -17.55 -7.31 -13.23
N TRP A 59 -17.10 -6.06 -13.16
CA TRP A 59 -15.72 -5.72 -12.81
C TRP A 59 -15.53 -5.40 -11.33
N ILE A 60 -16.61 -5.34 -10.54
CA ILE A 60 -16.55 -4.96 -9.12
C ILE A 60 -15.62 -5.90 -8.36
N ALA A 61 -15.77 -7.22 -8.53
CA ALA A 61 -14.91 -8.19 -7.84
C ALA A 61 -13.42 -7.96 -8.12
N PHE A 62 -13.05 -7.64 -9.36
CA PHE A 62 -11.67 -7.33 -9.73
C PHE A 62 -11.20 -5.97 -9.22
N ALA A 63 -12.09 -4.98 -9.11
CA ALA A 63 -11.79 -3.66 -8.58
C ALA A 63 -11.66 -3.64 -7.06
N LEU A 64 -12.31 -4.58 -6.35
CA LEU A 64 -12.17 -4.73 -4.90
C LEU A 64 -10.75 -5.10 -4.49
N VAL A 65 -10.02 -5.88 -5.28
CA VAL A 65 -8.63 -6.27 -4.96
C VAL A 65 -7.72 -5.05 -4.79
N PRO A 66 -7.55 -4.17 -5.80
CA PRO A 66 -6.74 -2.97 -5.64
C PRO A 66 -7.39 -1.93 -4.71
N LEU A 67 -8.73 -1.90 -4.57
CA LEU A 67 -9.39 -1.05 -3.58
C LEU A 67 -8.91 -1.39 -2.17
N PHE A 68 -9.04 -2.66 -1.78
CA PHE A 68 -8.64 -3.11 -0.45
C PHE A 68 -7.13 -3.04 -0.26
N ALA A 69 -6.33 -3.39 -1.28
CA ALA A 69 -4.87 -3.31 -1.18
C ALA A 69 -4.37 -1.87 -0.91
N ASN A 70 -4.94 -0.87 -1.59
CA ASN A 70 -4.60 0.54 -1.34
C ASN A 70 -5.18 1.04 -0.01
N ALA A 71 -6.42 0.65 0.34
CA ALA A 71 -7.03 1.04 1.61
C ALA A 71 -6.24 0.49 2.81
N SER A 72 -5.88 -0.79 2.78
CA SER A 72 -5.05 -1.39 3.82
C SER A 72 -3.67 -0.75 3.90
N LEU A 73 -3.10 -0.35 2.75
CA LEU A 73 -1.78 0.30 2.71
C LEU A 73 -1.78 1.67 3.42
N LEU A 74 -2.91 2.41 3.40
CA LEU A 74 -3.08 3.65 4.16
C LEU A 74 -3.18 3.43 5.68
N LEU A 75 -3.56 2.23 6.11
CA LEU A 75 -3.65 1.88 7.54
C LEU A 75 -2.30 1.41 8.10
N VAL A 76 -1.33 1.05 7.25
CA VAL A 76 -0.04 0.54 7.73
C VAL A 76 0.73 1.57 8.56
N PRO A 77 0.82 2.87 8.22
CA PRO A 77 1.52 3.85 9.05
C PRO A 77 1.00 3.94 10.47
N THR A 78 -0.32 3.87 10.65
CA THR A 78 -0.95 3.87 11.98
C THR A 78 -0.65 2.58 12.75
N LEU A 79 -0.70 1.43 12.07
CA LEU A 79 -0.39 0.13 12.69
C LEU A 79 1.10 -0.01 13.04
N ALA A 80 1.99 0.47 12.16
CA ALA A 80 3.42 0.42 12.37
C ALA A 80 3.85 1.28 13.56
N ALA A 81 3.21 2.44 13.79
CA ALA A 81 3.47 3.28 14.95
C ALA A 81 3.10 2.61 16.29
N GLU A 82 2.25 1.58 16.30
CA GLU A 82 1.91 0.82 17.50
C GLU A 82 2.82 -0.39 17.74
N LEU A 83 3.50 -0.86 16.69
CA LEU A 83 4.29 -2.10 16.70
C LEU A 83 5.79 -1.88 16.90
N PHE A 84 6.28 -0.66 16.67
CA PHE A 84 7.69 -0.26 16.79
C PHE A 84 7.84 0.87 17.82
#